data_AF-A0A6A5H9Q0-F1
#
_entry.id   AF-A0A6A5H9Q0-F1
#
_cell.length_a   1.000
_cell.length_b   1.000
_cell.length_c   1.000
_cell.angle_alpha   90.00
_cell.angle_beta   90.00
_cell.angle_gamma   90.00
#
_symmetry.space_group_name_H-M   'P 1'
#
loop_
_entity.id
_entity.type
_entity.pdbx_description
1 polymer ?
#
loop_
_entity_poly.entity_id
_entity_poly.type
_entity_poly.pdbx_seq_one_letter_code
_entity_poly.pdbx_strand_id
1 'polypeptide(L)'
;MDSTFTKEDGEETQVIDDVANEVVVPSEVVPIQKTEQQKMQQFFMGFSRAEIIVMKHTVKYLTETMERLLYSNDQKRPVNAVKYLTETMERLLYSNEFEVRRCATGEIVSQGRCHVNGAMNGNGGGASDEEVQKLLKERDAARSEAEKLHANYATLYAAYNQVREAANDIRTEFEDAREKLKLATAEIDEWQVKFMSIKENATNELERASREYEDLVQNHEENVKGLRLRAKRHAIELSSKNEEIDVLKKRVEELSAICDQLIEDVDLSDQMSAVSMDA
;
A
#
# COMPACT_ATOMS: atom_id res chain seq x y z
N MET A 1 -40.06 -1.90 6.72
CA MET A 1 -40.36 -3.35 6.80
C MET A 1 -39.12 -3.98 7.35
N ASP A 2 -39.10 -4.12 8.67
CA ASP A 2 -37.94 -4.60 9.43
C ASP A 2 -37.87 -6.12 9.29
N SER A 3 -36.72 -6.62 8.85
CA SER A 3 -36.45 -8.06 8.76
C SER A 3 -35.44 -8.42 9.83
N THR A 4 -35.96 -8.98 10.92
CA THR A 4 -35.19 -9.45 12.07
C THR A 4 -34.72 -10.88 11.79
N PHE A 5 -33.40 -11.10 11.76
CA PHE A 5 -32.78 -12.43 11.80
C PHE A 5 -32.02 -12.56 13.12
N THR A 6 -32.45 -13.47 13.98
CA THR A 6 -31.80 -13.78 15.26
C THR A 6 -30.66 -14.76 15.04
N LYS A 7 -29.47 -14.42 15.55
CA LYS A 7 -28.40 -15.39 15.82
C LYS A 7 -28.01 -15.24 17.30
N GLU A 8 -28.07 -16.36 18.02
CA GLU A 8 -27.58 -16.50 19.38
C GLU A 8 -26.07 -16.20 19.40
N ASP A 9 -25.72 -15.09 20.04
CA ASP A 9 -24.59 -14.88 20.93
C ASP A 9 -24.27 -13.38 20.92
N GLY A 10 -24.56 -12.75 22.07
CA GLY A 10 -24.68 -11.32 22.20
C GLY A 10 -23.36 -10.56 22.08
N GLU A 11 -23.33 -9.62 21.16
CA GLU A 11 -22.71 -8.30 21.29
C GLU A 11 -23.39 -7.38 20.25
N GLU A 12 -24.21 -6.43 20.73
CA GLU A 12 -24.87 -5.44 19.89
C GLU A 12 -23.88 -4.33 19.49
N THR A 13 -23.40 -4.35 18.25
CA THR A 13 -22.85 -3.13 17.62
C THR A 13 -23.94 -2.45 16.80
N GLN A 14 -24.36 -1.26 17.26
CA GLN A 14 -25.22 -0.37 16.50
C GLN A 14 -24.47 0.14 15.26
N VAL A 15 -24.98 -0.19 14.07
CA VAL A 15 -24.57 0.43 12.81
C VAL A 15 -25.40 1.71 12.67
N ILE A 16 -24.75 2.86 12.87
CA ILE A 16 -25.30 4.17 12.53
C ILE A 16 -24.85 4.49 11.10
N ASP A 17 -25.81 4.53 10.17
CA ASP A 17 -25.62 5.07 8.82
C ASP A 17 -25.63 6.61 8.91
N ASP A 18 -24.46 7.23 8.99
CA ASP A 18 -24.27 8.68 8.79
C ASP A 18 -23.37 8.93 7.56
N VAL A 19 -24.00 9.06 6.39
CA VAL A 19 -23.38 9.62 5.19
C VAL A 19 -23.90 11.05 5.00
N ALA A 20 -23.14 12.02 5.49
CA ALA A 20 -22.92 13.35 4.89
C ALA A 20 -22.20 14.26 5.91
N ASN A 21 -20.88 14.38 5.81
CA ASN A 21 -20.15 15.46 6.47
C ASN A 21 -19.41 16.29 5.41
N GLU A 22 -20.06 17.39 4.99
CA GLU A 22 -19.39 18.53 4.38
C GLU A 22 -18.48 19.17 5.43
N VAL A 23 -17.17 19.16 5.18
CA VAL A 23 -16.21 19.94 5.97
C VAL A 23 -16.33 21.40 5.55
N VAL A 24 -17.16 22.16 6.27
CA VAL A 24 -17.18 23.62 6.23
C VAL A 24 -16.04 24.14 7.11
N VAL A 25 -15.03 24.73 6.49
CA VAL A 25 -13.92 25.43 7.15
C VAL A 25 -14.43 26.81 7.62
N PRO A 26 -14.33 27.18 8.92
CA PRO A 26 -14.60 28.54 9.36
C PRO A 26 -13.39 29.43 9.05
N SER A 27 -13.60 30.43 8.19
CA SER A 27 -12.65 31.47 7.88
C SER A 27 -12.77 32.60 8.91
N GLU A 28 -11.92 32.64 9.93
CA GLU A 28 -11.75 33.82 10.79
C GLU A 28 -10.58 34.66 10.28
N VAL A 29 -10.93 35.84 9.75
CA VAL A 29 -10.01 36.89 9.33
C VAL A 29 -9.77 37.82 10.51
N VAL A 30 -8.55 37.82 11.06
CA VAL A 30 -8.07 38.85 12.00
C VAL A 30 -7.06 39.75 11.26
N PRO A 31 -7.23 41.09 11.26
CA PRO A 31 -6.37 41.98 10.50
C PRO A 31 -5.11 42.35 11.29
N ILE A 32 -3.92 41.94 10.82
CA ILE A 32 -2.64 42.44 11.34
C ILE A 32 -2.19 43.64 10.52
N GLN A 33 -1.95 44.72 11.27
CA GLN A 33 -1.61 46.06 10.81
C GLN A 33 -0.31 46.09 9.99
N LYS A 34 -0.37 46.85 8.90
CA LYS A 34 0.76 47.30 8.09
C LYS A 34 1.63 48.26 8.90
N THR A 35 2.76 47.80 9.43
CA THR A 35 3.90 48.69 9.72
C THR A 35 5.17 47.87 9.86
N GLU A 36 5.88 47.68 8.74
CA GLU A 36 7.36 47.49 8.66
C GLU A 36 7.87 47.20 7.22
N GLN A 37 7.12 47.58 6.19
CA GLN A 37 7.42 47.24 4.79
C GLN A 37 8.52 48.09 4.11
N GLN A 38 9.41 48.77 4.86
CA GLN A 38 10.43 49.65 4.25
C GLN A 38 11.90 49.34 4.55
N LYS A 39 12.24 48.19 5.18
CA LYS A 39 13.64 47.73 5.26
C LYS A 39 13.91 46.31 4.76
N MET A 40 12.92 45.67 4.13
CA MET A 40 13.06 44.29 3.65
C MET A 40 13.36 44.22 2.14
N GLN A 41 14.38 44.94 1.69
CA GLN A 41 15.05 44.63 0.43
C GLN A 41 16.44 44.10 0.75
N GLN A 42 16.69 42.88 0.26
CA GLN A 42 17.98 42.17 0.11
C GLN A 42 18.24 40.94 0.99
N PHE A 43 17.22 40.30 1.55
CA PHE A 43 17.37 38.94 2.08
C PHE A 43 16.30 38.00 1.52
N PHE A 44 16.74 36.92 0.88
CA PHE A 44 15.88 35.80 0.51
C PHE A 44 16.44 34.56 1.22
N MET A 45 15.63 33.92 2.07
CA MET A 45 16.03 32.79 2.92
C MET A 45 17.28 33.04 3.78
N GLY A 46 17.44 34.25 4.34
CA GLY A 46 18.56 34.59 5.22
C GLY A 46 19.89 34.89 4.52
N PHE A 47 19.97 34.78 3.19
CA PHE A 47 21.14 35.15 2.41
C PHE A 47 21.01 36.56 1.84
N SER A 48 22.09 37.32 1.93
CA SER A 48 22.20 38.62 1.28
C SER A 48 22.12 38.46 -0.25
N ARG A 49 21.69 39.52 -0.93
CA ARG A 49 21.65 39.54 -2.40
C ARG A 49 23.01 39.22 -3.03
N ALA A 50 24.12 39.62 -2.41
CA ALA A 50 25.46 39.32 -2.87
C ALA A 50 25.78 37.81 -2.78
N GLU A 51 25.46 37.17 -1.66
CA GLU A 51 25.65 35.73 -1.46
C GLU A 51 24.82 34.91 -2.45
N ILE A 52 23.57 35.33 -2.71
CA ILE A 52 22.71 34.65 -3.69
C ILE A 52 23.28 34.78 -5.11
N ILE A 53 23.86 35.93 -5.48
CA ILE A 53 24.49 36.15 -6.79
C ILE A 53 25.74 35.25 -6.93
N VAL A 54 26.60 35.21 -5.91
CA VAL A 54 27.80 34.34 -5.90
C VAL A 54 27.39 32.87 -6.02
N MET A 55 26.38 32.45 -5.26
CA MET A 55 25.87 31.08 -5.27
C MET A 55 25.24 30.71 -6.62
N LYS A 56 24.47 31.62 -7.24
CA LYS A 56 23.94 31.42 -8.60
C LYS A 56 25.04 31.31 -9.65
N HIS A 57 26.08 32.14 -9.57
CA HIS A 57 27.20 32.08 -10.51
C HIS A 57 28.04 30.81 -10.33
N THR A 58 28.27 30.38 -9.10
CA THR A 58 29.00 29.13 -8.81
C THR A 58 28.20 27.90 -9.24
N VAL A 59 26.90 27.85 -8.95
CA VAL A 59 26.04 26.76 -9.43
C VAL A 59 25.99 26.73 -10.95
N LYS A 60 25.78 27.88 -11.62
CA LYS A 60 25.77 27.95 -13.08
C LYS A 60 27.10 27.50 -13.70
N TYR A 61 28.22 27.95 -13.14
CA TYR A 61 29.55 27.53 -13.58
C TYR A 61 29.75 26.02 -13.39
N LEU A 62 29.36 25.46 -12.24
CA LEU A 62 29.46 24.03 -11.97
C LEU A 62 28.58 23.21 -12.92
N THR A 63 27.33 23.62 -13.15
CA THR A 63 26.41 22.95 -14.08
C THR A 63 26.95 22.97 -15.51
N GLU A 64 27.40 24.12 -16.02
CA GLU A 64 27.99 24.23 -17.36
C GLU A 64 29.28 23.40 -17.49
N THR A 65 30.07 23.28 -16.42
CA THR A 65 31.28 22.47 -16.41
C THR A 65 30.96 20.97 -16.37
N MET A 66 29.94 20.56 -15.62
CA MET A 66 29.45 19.17 -15.58
C MET A 66 28.82 18.75 -16.91
N GLU A 67 28.02 19.61 -17.55
CA GLU A 67 27.45 19.33 -18.87
C GLU A 67 28.53 19.15 -19.95
N ARG A 68 29.57 19.98 -19.93
CA ARG A 68 30.72 19.83 -20.84
C ARG A 68 31.52 18.55 -20.60
N LEU A 69 31.55 18.05 -19.35
CA LEU A 69 32.22 16.81 -19.00
C LEU A 69 31.38 15.57 -19.36
N LEU A 70 30.05 15.63 -19.24
CA LEU A 70 29.15 14.53 -19.54
C LEU A 70 28.92 14.32 -21.05
N TYR A 71 29.01 15.38 -21.86
CA TYR A 71 28.79 15.33 -23.32
C TYR A 71 30.07 15.30 -24.17
N SER A 72 31.25 15.16 -23.56
CA SER A 72 32.51 14.98 -24.29
C SER A 72 32.74 13.51 -24.63
N ASN A 73 32.61 13.16 -25.92
CA ASN A 73 32.63 11.79 -26.47
C ASN A 73 33.99 11.04 -26.41
N ASP A 74 34.96 11.47 -25.60
CA ASP A 74 36.27 10.80 -25.54
C ASP A 74 36.46 9.97 -24.26
N GLN A 75 36.36 8.65 -24.45
CA GLN A 75 36.32 7.58 -23.45
C GLN A 75 37.64 7.36 -22.66
N LYS A 76 38.56 8.33 -22.62
CA LYS A 76 39.88 8.22 -21.96
C LYS A 76 40.34 9.48 -21.24
N ARG A 77 39.47 10.17 -20.47
CA ARG A 77 39.92 11.25 -19.56
C ARG A 77 39.25 11.37 -18.16
N PRO A 78 38.42 10.44 -17.64
CA PRO A 78 37.77 10.68 -16.34
C PRO A 78 38.78 10.83 -15.18
N VAL A 79 39.94 10.18 -15.25
CA VAL A 79 40.96 10.23 -14.18
C VAL A 79 41.66 11.60 -14.10
N ASN A 80 41.93 12.25 -15.24
CA ASN A 80 42.63 13.55 -15.25
C ASN A 80 41.71 14.73 -14.94
N ALA A 81 40.42 14.65 -15.30
CA ALA A 81 39.44 15.67 -14.98
C ALA A 81 39.11 15.68 -13.47
N VAL A 82 38.95 14.50 -12.86
CA VAL A 82 38.78 14.37 -11.41
C VAL A 82 40.02 14.87 -10.68
N LYS A 83 41.23 14.54 -11.16
CA LYS A 83 42.49 15.01 -10.55
C LYS A 83 42.63 16.54 -10.61
N TYR A 84 42.26 17.17 -11.73
CA TYR A 84 42.26 18.63 -11.86
C TYR A 84 41.22 19.31 -10.95
N LEU A 85 40.04 18.70 -10.80
CA LEU A 85 38.98 19.15 -9.88
C LEU A 85 39.39 19.01 -8.41
N THR A 86 40.01 17.89 -8.04
CA THR A 86 40.55 17.68 -6.69
C THR A 86 41.68 18.68 -6.39
N GLU A 87 42.60 18.92 -7.33
CA GLU A 87 43.68 19.91 -7.16
C GLU A 87 43.18 21.36 -7.10
N THR A 88 42.10 21.70 -7.82
CA THR A 88 41.48 23.04 -7.72
C THR A 88 40.65 23.20 -6.45
N MET A 89 39.96 22.15 -6.00
CA MET A 89 39.28 22.15 -4.69
C MET A 89 40.29 22.21 -3.54
N GLU A 90 41.40 21.46 -3.60
CA GLU A 90 42.49 21.56 -2.62
C GLU A 90 43.13 22.95 -2.65
N ARG A 91 43.37 23.56 -3.83
CA ARG A 91 43.83 24.94 -3.90
C ARG A 91 42.83 25.94 -3.31
N LEU A 92 41.52 25.73 -3.44
CA LEU A 92 40.53 26.62 -2.85
C LEU A 92 40.36 26.40 -1.34
N LEU A 93 40.50 25.17 -0.86
CA LEU A 93 40.39 24.80 0.56
C LEU A 93 41.68 25.07 1.35
N TYR A 94 42.85 25.01 0.69
CA TYR A 94 44.19 25.20 1.27
C TYR A 94 44.97 26.38 0.66
N SER A 95 44.30 27.30 -0.07
CA SER A 95 44.94 28.56 -0.47
C SER A 95 45.32 29.35 0.79
N ASN A 96 46.62 29.62 0.91
CA ASN A 96 47.17 30.55 1.90
C ASN A 96 46.67 32.01 1.73
N GLU A 97 45.78 32.28 0.77
CA GLU A 97 45.13 33.59 0.62
C GLU A 97 43.96 33.80 1.60
N PHE A 98 43.51 32.75 2.31
CA PHE A 98 42.54 32.85 3.40
C PHE A 98 43.02 32.19 4.71
N GLU A 99 44.33 32.22 4.99
CA GLU A 99 44.79 32.04 6.37
C GLU A 99 44.35 33.25 7.20
N VAL A 100 43.18 33.17 7.84
CA VAL A 100 42.92 33.93 9.08
C VAL A 100 43.85 33.32 10.13
N ARG A 101 45.11 33.72 10.08
CA ARG A 101 46.16 33.28 11.01
C ARG A 101 45.86 33.92 12.36
N ARG A 102 45.07 33.24 13.19
CA ARG A 102 44.96 33.58 14.62
C ARG A 102 46.31 33.32 15.27
N CYS A 103 47.12 34.35 15.43
CA CYS A 103 48.22 34.31 16.39
C CYS A 103 47.62 34.24 17.80
N ALA A 104 48.14 33.35 18.63
CA ALA A 104 47.65 33.00 19.96
C ALA A 104 47.66 34.14 21.02
N THR A 105 47.84 35.39 20.60
CA THR A 105 47.90 36.59 21.46
C THR A 105 46.97 37.73 21.02
N GLY A 106 46.09 37.54 20.03
CA GLY A 106 44.95 38.44 19.81
C GLY A 106 45.25 39.81 19.16
N GLU A 107 46.42 40.01 18.56
CA GLU A 107 46.68 41.21 17.73
C GLU A 107 46.43 40.92 16.24
N ILE A 108 45.62 41.77 15.59
CA ILE A 108 45.40 41.77 14.15
C ILE A 108 46.58 42.49 13.50
N VAL A 109 47.51 41.77 12.86
CA VAL A 109 48.51 42.39 11.97
C VAL A 109 47.90 42.47 10.57
N SER A 110 47.16 43.54 10.29
CA SER A 110 46.94 43.93 8.90
C SER A 110 48.27 44.47 8.36
N GLN A 111 49.02 43.66 7.62
CA GLN A 111 50.14 44.16 6.83
C GLN A 111 49.60 44.84 5.56
N GLY A 112 48.92 45.96 5.77
CA GLY A 112 48.71 46.96 4.74
C GLY A 112 50.06 47.60 4.45
N ARG A 113 50.51 47.50 3.20
CA ARG A 113 51.72 48.15 2.70
C ARG A 113 51.56 49.66 2.85
N CYS A 114 52.01 50.24 3.98
CA CYS A 114 52.15 51.68 4.12
C CYS A 114 53.17 52.15 3.07
N HIS A 115 52.68 52.79 2.02
CA HIS A 115 53.53 53.54 1.10
C HIS A 115 54.04 54.77 1.88
N VAL A 116 55.19 54.62 2.55
CA VAL A 116 55.94 55.76 3.09
C VAL A 116 56.63 56.41 1.90
N ASN A 117 55.90 57.28 1.20
CA ASN A 117 56.55 58.28 0.36
C ASN A 117 57.10 59.35 1.30
N GLY A 118 58.43 59.47 1.30
CA GLY A 118 59.16 60.41 2.11
C GLY A 118 58.74 61.85 1.83
N ALA A 119 58.37 62.54 2.89
CA ALA A 119 58.56 63.97 3.07
C ALA A 119 58.55 64.23 4.58
N MET A 120 59.70 64.02 5.22
CA MET A 120 59.98 64.61 6.52
C MET A 120 60.04 66.12 6.32
N ASN A 121 58.97 66.82 6.68
CA ASN A 121 59.04 68.24 7.01
C ASN A 121 58.12 68.52 8.19
N GLY A 122 58.68 69.19 9.18
CA GLY A 122 58.15 69.24 10.54
C GLY A 122 56.82 69.95 10.68
N ASN A 123 55.97 69.37 11.54
CA ASN A 123 55.41 70.06 12.70
C ASN A 123 54.81 68.97 13.58
N GLY A 124 55.29 68.83 14.82
CA GLY A 124 54.72 67.92 15.80
C GLY A 124 53.33 68.39 16.24
N GLY A 125 52.33 68.19 15.39
CA GLY A 125 50.93 68.23 15.77
C GLY A 125 50.57 66.87 16.32
N GLY A 126 50.67 66.70 17.64
CA GLY A 126 49.97 65.60 18.29
C GLY A 126 48.49 65.68 17.91
N ALA A 127 47.88 64.53 17.61
CA ALA A 127 46.43 64.45 17.39
C ALA A 127 45.73 65.25 18.49
N SER A 128 44.74 66.07 18.12
CA SER A 128 44.02 66.84 19.14
C SER A 128 43.37 65.86 20.12
N ASP A 129 43.19 66.27 21.38
CA ASP A 129 42.59 65.39 22.39
C ASP A 129 41.21 64.88 21.93
N GLU A 130 40.48 65.69 21.16
CA GLU A 130 39.22 65.31 20.51
C GLU A 130 39.38 64.22 19.43
N GLU A 131 40.44 64.25 18.63
CA GLU A 131 40.72 63.23 17.60
C GLU A 131 41.08 61.89 18.25
N VAL A 132 41.92 61.91 19.29
CA VAL A 132 42.27 60.72 20.07
C VAL A 132 41.03 60.13 20.73
N GLN A 133 40.18 60.98 21.32
CA GLN A 133 38.95 60.53 21.97
C GLN A 133 37.91 59.98 20.98
N LYS A 134 37.87 60.52 19.76
CA LYS A 134 37.05 59.97 18.67
C LYS A 134 37.55 58.59 18.23
N LEU A 135 38.85 58.42 18.03
CA LEU A 135 39.45 57.14 17.64
C LEU A 135 39.25 56.06 18.71
N LEU A 136 39.33 56.42 19.99
CA LEU A 136 39.04 55.48 21.10
C LEU A 136 37.58 54.99 21.06
N LYS A 137 36.63 55.90 20.81
CA LYS A 137 35.20 55.54 20.66
C LYS A 137 34.95 54.64 19.45
N GLU A 138 35.59 54.94 18.31
CA GLU A 138 35.48 54.12 17.09
C GLU A 138 36.08 52.72 17.30
N ARG A 139 37.24 52.63 17.98
CA ARG A 139 37.85 51.34 18.38
C ARG A 139 36.92 50.54 19.29
N ASP A 140 36.35 51.17 20.31
CA ASP A 140 35.48 50.48 21.27
C ASP A 140 34.15 50.04 20.61
N ALA A 141 33.61 50.84 19.70
CA ALA A 141 32.47 50.45 18.87
C ALA A 141 32.79 49.26 17.96
N ALA A 142 33.93 49.29 17.27
CA ALA A 142 34.39 48.18 16.41
C ALA A 142 34.63 46.91 17.22
N ARG A 143 35.19 47.01 18.43
CA ARG A 143 35.35 45.88 19.34
C ARG A 143 34.00 45.29 19.76
N SER A 144 33.05 46.13 20.15
CA SER A 144 31.70 45.68 20.51
C SER A 144 30.99 45.01 19.33
N GLU A 145 31.17 45.52 18.11
CA GLU A 145 30.61 44.92 16.90
C GLU A 145 31.25 43.57 16.58
N ALA A 146 32.56 43.43 16.73
CA ALA A 146 33.27 42.16 16.56
C ALA A 146 32.79 41.10 17.57
N GLU A 147 32.57 41.49 18.83
CA GLU A 147 32.02 40.59 19.86
C GLU A 147 30.59 40.13 19.50
N LYS A 148 29.74 41.04 18.99
CA LYS A 148 28.40 40.69 18.50
C LYS A 148 28.45 39.75 17.29
N LEU A 149 29.36 39.99 16.35
CA LEU A 149 29.51 39.14 15.18
C LEU A 149 29.98 37.74 15.58
N HIS A 150 30.90 37.62 16.53
CA HIS A 150 31.32 36.34 17.08
C HIS A 150 30.16 35.60 17.76
N ALA A 151 29.34 36.30 18.55
CA ALA A 151 28.15 35.71 19.16
C ALA A 151 27.15 35.23 18.09
N ASN A 152 26.88 36.04 17.07
CA ASN A 152 26.00 35.68 15.95
C ASN A 152 26.54 34.49 15.13
N TYR A 153 27.85 34.40 14.93
CA TYR A 153 28.45 33.25 14.25
C TYR A 153 28.33 31.97 15.09
N ALA A 154 28.55 32.08 16.41
CA ALA A 154 28.38 30.94 17.31
C ALA A 154 26.95 30.40 17.32
N THR A 155 25.94 31.28 17.33
CA THR A 155 24.53 30.87 17.25
C THR A 155 24.18 30.29 15.88
N LEU A 156 24.66 30.88 14.79
CA LEU A 156 24.45 30.36 13.44
C LEU A 156 25.07 28.96 13.27
N TYR A 157 26.29 28.75 13.78
CA TYR A 157 26.96 27.46 13.72
C TYR A 157 26.22 26.39 14.55
N ALA A 158 25.69 26.75 15.72
CA ALA A 158 24.86 25.85 16.51
C ALA A 158 23.57 25.47 15.77
N ALA A 159 22.87 26.45 15.18
CA ALA A 159 21.66 26.20 14.39
C ALA A 159 21.94 25.32 13.16
N TYR A 160 23.06 25.56 12.46
CA TYR A 160 23.49 24.72 11.34
C TYR A 160 23.66 23.25 11.76
N ASN A 161 24.32 23.00 12.90
CA ASN A 161 24.53 21.63 13.37
C ASN A 161 23.21 20.94 13.76
N GLN A 162 22.27 21.67 14.37
CA GLN A 162 20.94 21.13 14.69
C GLN A 162 20.18 20.73 13.43
N VAL A 163 20.18 21.58 12.38
CA VAL A 163 19.53 21.26 11.11
C VAL A 163 20.20 20.06 10.44
N ARG A 164 21.53 19.97 10.50
CA ARG A 164 22.28 18.83 9.95
C ARG A 164 21.93 17.53 10.67
N GLU A 165 21.79 17.55 11.98
CA GLU A 165 21.38 16.39 12.79
C GLU A 165 19.95 15.97 12.43
N ALA A 166 18.99 16.90 12.45
CA ALA A 166 17.61 16.63 12.05
C ALA A 166 17.50 16.08 10.62
N ALA A 167 18.32 16.56 9.68
CA ALA A 167 18.36 16.02 8.32
C ALA A 167 18.87 14.57 8.25
N ASN A 168 19.77 14.18 9.15
CA ASN A 168 20.24 12.79 9.24
C ASN A 168 19.19 11.87 9.88
N ASP A 169 18.47 12.36 10.88
CA ASP A 169 17.40 11.61 11.54
C ASP A 169 16.26 11.34 10.55
N ILE A 170 15.78 12.37 9.86
CA ILE A 170 14.74 12.24 8.82
C ILE A 170 15.16 11.25 7.73
N ARG A 171 16.43 11.28 7.30
CA ARG A 171 16.94 10.35 6.29
C ARG A 171 16.90 8.91 6.79
N THR A 172 17.27 8.68 8.04
CA THR A 172 17.23 7.34 8.67
C THR A 172 15.79 6.85 8.82
N GLU A 173 14.89 7.70 9.31
CA GLU A 173 13.46 7.37 9.43
C GLU A 173 12.83 7.06 8.07
N PHE A 174 13.20 7.81 7.02
CA PHE A 174 12.73 7.56 5.66
C PHE A 174 13.22 6.22 5.12
N GLU A 175 14.48 5.86 5.38
CA GLU A 175 15.04 4.55 5.00
C GLU A 175 14.32 3.40 5.72
N ASP A 176 14.06 3.53 7.02
CA ASP A 176 13.29 2.56 7.81
C ASP A 176 11.84 2.40 7.32
N ALA A 177 11.16 3.53 7.06
CA ALA A 177 9.80 3.53 6.53
C ALA A 177 9.73 2.88 5.15
N ARG A 178 10.73 3.14 4.29
CA ARG A 178 10.84 2.52 2.98
C ARG A 178 11.03 1.01 3.08
N GLU A 179 11.81 0.52 4.03
CA GLU A 179 12.01 -0.93 4.21
C GLU A 179 10.76 -1.61 4.76
N LYS A 180 10.08 -0.99 5.73
CA LYS A 180 8.76 -1.46 6.21
C LYS A 180 7.73 -1.54 5.08
N LEU A 181 7.71 -0.56 4.19
CA LEU A 181 6.81 -0.56 3.03
C LEU A 181 7.11 -1.74 2.09
N LYS A 182 8.38 -2.07 1.85
CA LYS A 182 8.74 -3.25 1.02
C LYS A 182 8.27 -4.55 1.66
N LEU A 183 8.48 -4.72 2.96
CA LEU A 183 8.03 -5.91 3.69
C LEU A 183 6.51 -6.06 3.64
N ALA A 184 5.77 -4.96 3.90
CA ALA A 184 4.31 -4.95 3.80
C ALA A 184 3.82 -5.27 2.37
N THR A 185 4.51 -4.76 1.34
CA THR A 185 4.19 -5.06 -0.06
C THR A 185 4.38 -6.56 -0.35
N ALA A 186 5.49 -7.15 0.11
CA ALA A 186 5.75 -8.58 -0.05
C ALA A 186 4.73 -9.46 0.70
N GLU A 187 4.29 -9.02 1.89
CA GLU A 187 3.26 -9.71 2.66
C GLU A 187 1.90 -9.68 1.93
N ILE A 188 1.53 -8.54 1.33
CA ILE A 188 0.32 -8.42 0.50
C ILE A 188 0.39 -9.39 -0.69
N ASP A 189 1.53 -9.47 -1.38
CA ASP A 189 1.73 -10.39 -2.51
C ASP A 189 1.55 -11.85 -2.06
N GLU A 190 2.10 -12.24 -0.91
CA GLU A 190 1.95 -13.57 -0.34
C GLU A 190 0.47 -13.89 -0.01
N TRP A 191 -0.24 -12.95 0.61
CA TRP A 191 -1.65 -13.10 0.91
C TRP A 191 -2.52 -13.19 -0.34
N GLN A 192 -2.19 -12.43 -1.39
CA GLN A 192 -2.88 -12.49 -2.66
C GLN A 192 -2.72 -13.87 -3.31
N VAL A 193 -1.52 -14.46 -3.27
CA VAL A 193 -1.28 -15.82 -3.76
C VAL A 193 -2.08 -16.85 -2.96
N LYS A 194 -2.07 -16.78 -1.63
CA LYS A 194 -2.84 -17.69 -0.76
C LYS A 194 -4.35 -17.58 -1.03
N PHE A 195 -4.86 -16.36 -1.16
CA PHE A 195 -6.26 -16.11 -1.46
C PHE A 195 -6.67 -16.73 -2.80
N MET A 196 -5.85 -16.54 -3.85
CA MET A 196 -6.11 -17.12 -5.16
C MET A 196 -6.11 -18.65 -5.13
N SER A 197 -5.15 -19.26 -4.41
CA SER A 197 -5.07 -20.71 -4.22
C SER A 197 -6.30 -21.27 -3.51
N ILE A 198 -6.75 -20.64 -2.42
CA ILE A 198 -7.95 -21.04 -1.69
C ILE A 198 -9.20 -20.90 -2.57
N LYS A 199 -9.31 -19.78 -3.29
CA LYS A 199 -10.42 -19.54 -4.21
C LYS A 199 -10.49 -20.62 -5.30
N GLU A 200 -9.37 -20.94 -5.93
CA GLU A 200 -9.29 -21.98 -6.96
C GLU A 200 -9.64 -23.36 -6.41
N ASN A 201 -9.13 -23.71 -5.22
CA ASN A 201 -9.46 -24.97 -4.57
C ASN A 201 -10.97 -25.08 -4.26
N ALA A 202 -11.56 -24.01 -3.73
CA ALA A 202 -12.99 -23.96 -3.44
C ALA A 202 -13.84 -24.08 -4.71
N THR A 203 -13.44 -23.41 -5.81
CA THR A 203 -14.14 -23.55 -7.09
C THR A 203 -14.04 -24.96 -7.65
N ASN A 204 -12.86 -25.58 -7.55
CA ASN A 204 -12.64 -26.95 -8.04
C ASN A 204 -13.47 -27.98 -7.25
N GLU A 205 -13.52 -27.86 -5.92
CA GLU A 205 -14.36 -28.73 -5.09
C GLU A 205 -15.84 -28.54 -5.36
N LEU A 206 -16.29 -27.29 -5.58
CA LEU A 206 -17.68 -27.02 -5.96
C LEU A 206 -18.02 -27.65 -7.31
N GLU A 207 -17.17 -27.46 -8.32
CA GLU A 207 -17.37 -28.08 -9.64
C GLU A 207 -17.36 -29.61 -9.58
N ARG A 208 -16.50 -30.20 -8.75
CA ARG A 208 -16.46 -31.64 -8.53
C ARG A 208 -17.76 -32.12 -7.91
N ALA A 209 -18.22 -31.47 -6.84
CA ALA A 209 -19.47 -31.81 -6.17
C ALA A 209 -20.69 -31.64 -7.10
N SER A 210 -20.71 -30.60 -7.94
CA SER A 210 -21.77 -30.40 -8.94
C SER A 210 -21.81 -31.53 -9.96
N ARG A 211 -20.65 -31.95 -10.50
CA ARG A 211 -20.58 -33.09 -11.43
C ARG A 211 -21.05 -34.39 -10.79
N GLU A 212 -20.59 -34.68 -9.57
CA GLU A 212 -21.00 -35.87 -8.83
C GLU A 212 -22.51 -35.89 -8.55
N TYR A 213 -23.09 -34.72 -8.28
CA TYR A 213 -24.54 -34.59 -8.09
C TYR A 213 -25.31 -34.84 -9.40
N GLU A 214 -24.86 -34.29 -10.52
CA GLU A 214 -25.46 -34.51 -11.84
C GLU A 214 -25.42 -36.01 -12.21
N ASP A 215 -24.27 -36.66 -12.02
CA ASP A 215 -24.12 -38.11 -12.25
C ASP A 215 -25.05 -38.93 -11.36
N LEU A 216 -25.19 -38.55 -10.08
CA LEU A 216 -26.08 -39.24 -9.15
C LEU A 216 -27.55 -39.10 -9.56
N VAL A 217 -27.97 -37.89 -9.97
CA VAL A 217 -29.34 -37.64 -10.45
C VAL A 217 -29.62 -38.46 -11.70
N GLN A 218 -28.70 -38.46 -12.68
CA GLN A 218 -28.87 -39.24 -13.90
C GLN A 218 -28.99 -40.75 -13.60
N ASN A 219 -28.09 -41.29 -12.78
CA ASN A 219 -28.13 -42.69 -12.36
C ASN A 219 -29.44 -43.03 -11.61
N HIS A 220 -29.92 -42.12 -10.76
CA HIS A 220 -31.19 -42.30 -10.06
C HIS A 220 -32.37 -42.35 -11.06
N GLU A 221 -32.43 -41.44 -12.03
CA GLU A 221 -33.46 -41.46 -13.05
C GLU A 221 -33.47 -42.75 -13.88
N GLU A 222 -32.31 -43.22 -14.29
CA GLU A 222 -32.16 -44.48 -15.04
C GLU A 222 -32.65 -45.68 -14.21
N ASN A 223 -32.28 -45.74 -12.92
CA ASN A 223 -32.74 -46.77 -12.00
C ASN A 223 -34.25 -46.74 -11.80
N VAL A 224 -34.84 -45.55 -11.63
CA VAL A 224 -36.30 -45.39 -11.50
C VAL A 224 -37.02 -45.82 -12.78
N LYS A 225 -36.50 -45.44 -13.96
CA LYS A 225 -37.02 -45.91 -15.26
C LYS A 225 -36.97 -47.45 -15.34
N GLY A 226 -35.86 -48.06 -14.95
CA GLY A 226 -35.68 -49.52 -14.94
C GLY A 226 -36.61 -50.24 -13.96
N LEU A 227 -36.79 -49.73 -12.74
CA LEU A 227 -37.74 -50.27 -11.76
C LEU A 227 -39.17 -50.17 -12.26
N ARG A 228 -39.56 -49.03 -12.85
CA ARG A 228 -40.90 -48.83 -13.41
C ARG A 228 -41.20 -49.83 -14.53
N LEU A 229 -40.23 -50.13 -15.40
CA LEU A 229 -40.39 -51.15 -16.45
C LEU A 229 -40.55 -52.56 -15.88
N ARG A 230 -39.77 -52.92 -14.85
CA ARG A 230 -39.91 -54.21 -14.16
C ARG A 230 -41.28 -54.34 -13.48
N ALA A 231 -41.74 -53.30 -12.79
CA ALA A 231 -43.06 -53.29 -12.17
C ALA A 231 -44.19 -53.47 -13.19
N LYS A 232 -44.12 -52.77 -14.34
CA LYS A 232 -45.08 -52.93 -15.44
C LYS A 232 -45.07 -54.36 -16.00
N ARG A 233 -43.90 -54.97 -16.16
CA ARG A 233 -43.78 -56.36 -16.62
C ARG A 233 -44.48 -57.32 -15.66
N HIS A 234 -44.17 -57.22 -14.36
CA HIS A 234 -44.82 -58.07 -13.36
C HIS A 234 -46.34 -57.84 -13.26
N ALA A 235 -46.81 -56.60 -13.45
CA ALA A 235 -48.24 -56.32 -13.50
C ALA A 235 -48.94 -57.03 -14.69
N ILE A 236 -48.30 -57.06 -15.86
CA ILE A 236 -48.82 -57.78 -17.04
C ILE A 236 -48.81 -59.30 -16.79
N GLU A 237 -47.71 -59.84 -16.24
CA GLU A 237 -47.58 -61.25 -15.88
C GLU A 237 -48.67 -61.68 -14.88
N LEU A 238 -48.93 -60.87 -13.85
CA LEU A 238 -49.99 -61.11 -12.88
C LEU A 238 -51.38 -61.09 -13.53
N SER A 239 -51.65 -60.14 -14.42
CA SER A 239 -52.92 -60.08 -15.17
C SER A 239 -53.14 -61.36 -15.98
N SER A 240 -52.13 -61.79 -16.74
CA SER A 240 -52.19 -63.00 -17.54
C SER A 240 -52.39 -64.26 -16.68
N LYS A 241 -51.71 -64.35 -15.53
CA LYS A 241 -51.89 -65.46 -14.60
C LYS A 241 -53.27 -65.45 -13.95
N ASN A 242 -53.84 -64.28 -13.69
CA ASN A 242 -55.19 -64.19 -13.15
C ASN A 242 -56.25 -64.64 -14.18
N GLU A 243 -56.09 -64.26 -15.45
CA GLU A 243 -56.92 -64.76 -16.55
C GLU A 243 -56.83 -66.30 -16.68
N GLU A 244 -55.62 -66.86 -16.60
CA GLU A 244 -55.41 -68.31 -16.60
C GLU A 244 -56.14 -69.01 -15.44
N ILE A 245 -56.05 -68.44 -14.23
CA ILE A 245 -56.78 -68.94 -13.06
C ILE A 245 -58.29 -68.90 -13.29
N ASP A 246 -58.83 -67.82 -13.85
CA ASP A 246 -60.26 -67.68 -14.10
C ASP A 246 -60.77 -68.71 -15.12
N VAL A 247 -59.98 -68.98 -16.17
CA VAL A 247 -60.28 -70.07 -17.13
C VAL A 247 -60.25 -71.43 -16.45
N LEU A 248 -59.24 -71.70 -15.62
CA LEU A 248 -59.12 -72.98 -14.92
C LEU A 248 -60.25 -73.18 -13.90
N LYS A 249 -60.66 -72.12 -13.18
CA LYS A 249 -61.81 -72.17 -12.26
C LYS A 249 -63.09 -72.54 -12.99
N LYS A 250 -63.40 -71.87 -14.10
CA LYS A 250 -64.57 -72.22 -14.93
C LYS A 250 -64.54 -73.66 -15.39
N ARG A 251 -63.38 -74.15 -15.84
CA ARG A 251 -63.24 -75.53 -16.28
C ARG A 251 -63.44 -76.54 -15.15
N VAL A 252 -63.00 -76.22 -13.92
CA VAL A 252 -63.28 -77.04 -12.74
C VAL A 252 -64.77 -77.02 -12.40
N GLU A 253 -65.43 -75.85 -12.44
CA GLU A 253 -66.87 -75.72 -12.23
C GLU A 253 -67.67 -76.55 -13.25
N GLU A 254 -67.32 -76.47 -14.53
CA GLU A 254 -67.93 -77.26 -15.61
C GLU A 254 -67.74 -78.77 -15.39
N LEU A 255 -66.52 -79.21 -15.02
CA LEU A 255 -66.24 -80.62 -14.74
C LEU A 255 -67.01 -81.12 -13.51
N SER A 256 -67.07 -80.33 -12.44
CA SER A 256 -67.87 -80.66 -11.25
C SER A 256 -69.34 -80.81 -11.61
N ALA A 257 -69.91 -79.89 -12.39
CA ALA A 257 -71.30 -79.97 -12.83
C ALA A 257 -71.60 -81.23 -13.68
N ILE A 258 -70.68 -81.64 -14.56
CA ILE A 258 -70.80 -82.89 -15.32
C ILE A 258 -70.76 -84.10 -14.38
N CYS A 259 -69.86 -84.11 -13.40
CA CYS A 259 -69.78 -85.17 -12.40
C CYS A 259 -71.07 -85.26 -11.57
N ASP A 260 -71.62 -84.13 -11.12
CA ASP A 260 -72.86 -84.08 -10.36
C ASP A 260 -74.04 -84.63 -11.19
N GLN A 261 -74.15 -84.24 -12.47
CA GLN A 261 -75.16 -84.77 -13.39
C GLN A 261 -75.01 -86.29 -13.58
N LEU A 262 -73.78 -86.80 -13.73
CA LEU A 262 -73.52 -88.23 -13.88
C LEU A 262 -73.92 -89.02 -12.62
N ILE A 263 -73.68 -88.46 -11.43
CA ILE A 263 -74.10 -89.07 -10.16
C ILE A 263 -75.63 -89.13 -10.10
N GLU A 264 -76.30 -88.03 -10.44
CA GLU A 264 -77.77 -87.96 -10.46
C GLU A 264 -78.38 -88.95 -11.46
N ASP A 265 -77.80 -89.08 -12.65
CA ASP A 265 -78.21 -90.05 -13.67
C ASP A 265 -78.04 -91.52 -13.19
N VAL A 266 -76.96 -91.82 -12.45
CA VAL A 266 -76.74 -93.14 -11.84
C VAL A 266 -77.76 -93.41 -10.73
N ASP A 267 -78.01 -92.45 -9.84
CA ASP A 267 -78.99 -92.57 -8.78
C ASP A 267 -80.41 -92.79 -9.32
N LEU A 268 -80.77 -92.12 -10.43
CA LEU A 268 -82.04 -92.33 -11.13
C LEU A 268 -82.10 -93.73 -11.77
N SER A 269 -81.01 -94.20 -12.38
CA SER A 269 -80.92 -95.54 -12.94
C SER A 269 -81.09 -96.63 -11.87
N ASP A 270 -80.49 -96.47 -10.70
CA ASP A 270 -80.63 -97.40 -9.58
C ASP A 270 -82.06 -97.39 -9.01
N GLN A 271 -82.70 -96.23 -8.91
CA GLN A 271 -84.12 -96.13 -8.52
C GLN A 271 -85.06 -96.81 -9.54
N MET A 272 -84.82 -96.63 -10.84
CA MET A 272 -85.61 -97.32 -11.87
C MET A 272 -85.38 -98.83 -11.88
N SER A 273 -84.15 -99.29 -11.60
CA SER A 273 -83.84 -100.72 -11.45
C SER A 273 -84.55 -101.33 -10.23
N ALA A 274 -84.64 -100.61 -9.12
CA ALA A 274 -85.36 -101.06 -7.92
C ALA A 274 -86.88 -101.15 -8.16
N VAL A 275 -87.47 -100.17 -8.85
CA VAL A 275 -88.90 -100.16 -9.20
C VAL A 275 -89.26 -101.26 -10.23
N SER A 276 -88.32 -101.63 -11.10
CA SER A 276 -88.51 -102.74 -12.06
C SER A 276 -88.40 -104.14 -11.43
N MET A 277 -87.88 -104.28 -10.21
CA MET A 277 -87.86 -105.57 -9.49
C MET A 277 -89.08 -105.79 -8.58
N ASP A 278 -89.84 -104.73 -8.26
CA ASP A 278 -91.02 -104.76 -7.37
C ASP A 278 -92.39 -104.79 -8.11
N ALA A 279 -92.38 -104.93 -9.45
CA ALA A 279 -93.58 -105.12 -10.29
C ALA A 279 -93.63 -106.53 -10.88
#